data_AF-A0A0R1IZ00-F1
#
_entry.id   AF-A0A0R1IZ00-F1
#
_cell.length_a   1.000
_cell.length_b   1.000
_cell.length_c   1.000
_cell.angle_alpha   90.00
_cell.angle_beta   90.00
_cell.angle_gamma   90.00
#
_symmetry.space_group_name_H-M   'P 1'
#
loop_
_entity.id
_entity.type
_entity.pdbx_description
1 polymer ?
#
loop_
_entity_poly.entity_id
_entity_poly.type
_entity_poly.pdbx_seq_one_letter_code
_entity_poly.pdbx_strand_id
1 'polypeptide(L)'
;MEYFSMKQISFKLILIISALLFYVCYYLDSVIDPSKIEFTFVVGYMMAIMLAAFWSILNYIDHLRINPLYKTYHSIDEFISDLSISMDEKNEIETMMIDYVSDQKKLGKDEGQAIEDIIQQFKQGELTKKDVFFVHTHKYLLGLGLILLVIAAIIYLLGFLSPIFQNELFIVLKITMFCYALGFFVSFFMYNILNKILIRK
;
A
#
# COMPACT_ATOMS: atom_id res chain seq x y z
N MET A 1 1.99 3.44 15.97
CA MET A 1 0.95 3.77 14.96
C MET A 1 1.58 4.67 13.91
N GLU A 2 2.00 4.13 12.77
CA GLU A 2 2.59 4.92 11.67
C GLU A 2 1.47 5.48 10.78
N TYR A 3 0.87 6.61 11.16
CA TYR A 3 -0.06 7.34 10.27
C TYR A 3 0.65 8.02 9.09
N PHE A 4 1.98 8.16 9.18
CA PHE A 4 2.82 8.87 8.22
C PHE A 4 4.10 8.08 7.95
N SER A 5 4.09 7.22 6.94
CA SER A 5 5.30 6.52 6.53
C SER A 5 5.39 6.50 5.01
N MET A 6 6.26 7.35 4.46
CA MET A 6 6.62 7.33 3.04
C MET A 6 7.29 6.02 2.62
N LYS A 7 7.67 5.17 3.58
CA LYS A 7 8.19 3.82 3.32
C LYS A 7 7.08 2.85 2.90
N GLN A 8 5.82 3.13 3.26
CA GLN A 8 4.64 2.31 2.91
C GLN A 8 4.10 2.62 1.50
N ILE A 9 4.73 3.54 0.75
CA ILE A 9 4.36 3.79 -0.65
C ILE A 9 5.21 2.88 -1.53
N SER A 10 4.55 1.95 -2.22
CA SER A 10 5.18 1.10 -3.23
C SER A 10 5.15 1.78 -4.59
N PHE A 11 6.12 1.48 -5.46
CA PHE A 11 6.18 2.01 -6.83
C PHE A 11 6.15 3.55 -6.97
N LYS A 12 6.85 4.27 -6.08
CA LYS A 12 6.89 5.75 -6.00
C LYS A 12 7.12 6.46 -7.33
N LEU A 13 7.96 5.90 -8.19
CA LEU A 13 8.29 6.51 -9.48
C LEU A 13 7.07 6.64 -10.40
N ILE A 14 6.16 5.65 -10.43
CA ILE A 14 4.96 5.69 -11.27
C ILE A 14 4.07 6.85 -10.83
N LEU A 15 3.87 7.00 -9.52
CA LEU A 15 3.10 8.09 -8.94
C LEU A 15 3.71 9.46 -9.25
N ILE A 16 5.04 9.60 -9.12
CA ILE A 16 5.76 10.86 -9.43
C ILE A 16 5.62 11.21 -10.92
N ILE A 17 5.84 10.24 -11.81
CA ILE A 17 5.71 10.45 -13.26
C ILE A 17 4.28 10.86 -13.62
N SER A 18 3.28 10.18 -13.03
CA SER A 18 1.87 10.52 -13.20
C SER A 18 1.57 11.95 -12.75
N ALA A 19 2.07 12.37 -11.59
CA ALA A 19 1.85 13.72 -11.06
C ALA A 19 2.54 14.80 -11.89
N LEU A 20 3.78 14.55 -12.33
CA LEU A 20 4.51 15.47 -13.19
C LEU A 20 3.85 15.59 -14.57
N LEU A 21 3.39 14.49 -15.15
CA LEU A 21 2.68 14.50 -16.41
C LEU A 21 1.39 15.31 -16.30
N PHE A 22 0.59 15.10 -15.24
CA PHE A 22 -0.60 15.89 -14.98
C PHE A 22 -0.28 17.38 -14.84
N TYR A 23 0.72 17.72 -14.03
CA TYR A 23 1.14 19.10 -13.81
C TYR A 23 1.59 19.78 -15.10
N VAL A 24 2.45 19.13 -15.89
CA VAL A 24 2.97 19.68 -17.15
C VAL A 24 1.85 19.85 -18.18
N CYS A 25 0.98 18.85 -18.34
CA CYS A 25 -0.17 18.96 -19.24
C CYS A 25 -1.12 20.07 -18.80
N TYR A 26 -1.37 20.22 -17.49
CA TYR A 26 -2.28 21.25 -16.97
C TYR A 26 -1.68 22.65 -17.10
N TYR A 27 -0.37 22.79 -16.87
CA TYR A 27 0.34 24.03 -17.09
C TYR A 27 0.32 24.43 -18.57
N LEU A 28 0.66 23.51 -19.47
CA LEU A 28 0.69 23.80 -20.91
C LEU A 28 -0.70 24.14 -21.46
N ASP A 29 -1.76 23.48 -20.99
CA ASP A 29 -3.15 23.81 -21.36
C ASP A 29 -3.58 25.18 -20.83
N SER A 30 -3.12 25.58 -19.64
CA SER A 30 -3.43 26.90 -19.08
C SER A 30 -2.77 28.07 -19.82
N VAL A 31 -1.65 27.83 -20.52
CA VAL A 31 -0.85 28.90 -21.17
C VAL A 31 -0.91 28.88 -22.69
N ILE A 32 -1.36 27.79 -23.31
CA ILE A 32 -1.47 27.66 -24.77
C ILE A 32 -2.94 27.77 -25.19
N ASP A 33 -3.18 28.45 -26.31
CA ASP A 33 -4.52 28.60 -26.90
C ASP A 33 -5.20 27.23 -27.12
N PRO A 34 -6.34 26.95 -26.46
CA PRO A 34 -7.03 25.66 -26.49
C PRO A 34 -7.42 25.21 -27.90
N SER A 35 -7.65 26.17 -28.81
CA SER A 35 -8.14 25.92 -30.17
C SER A 35 -7.20 25.09 -31.06
N LYS A 36 -5.95 24.87 -30.64
CA LYS A 36 -4.92 24.19 -31.45
C LYS A 36 -4.55 22.79 -30.99
N ILE A 37 -4.78 22.43 -29.72
CA ILE A 37 -4.17 21.25 -29.10
C ILE A 37 -5.04 20.54 -28.05
N GLU A 38 -6.34 20.83 -28.00
CA GLU A 38 -7.31 20.24 -27.06
C GLU A 38 -7.20 18.70 -26.95
N PHE A 39 -7.16 18.00 -28.09
CA PHE A 39 -7.06 16.53 -28.10
C PHE A 39 -5.78 16.01 -27.42
N THR A 40 -4.64 16.68 -27.63
CA THR A 40 -3.35 16.28 -27.06
C THR A 40 -3.37 16.39 -25.54
N PHE A 41 -3.98 17.44 -24.99
CA PHE A 41 -4.08 17.60 -23.53
C PHE A 41 -5.05 16.63 -22.90
N VAL A 42 -6.20 16.37 -23.53
CA VAL A 42 -7.13 15.32 -23.07
C VAL A 42 -6.42 13.97 -22.98
N VAL A 43 -5.64 13.60 -24.01
CA VAL A 43 -4.84 12.37 -23.98
C VAL A 43 -3.80 12.40 -22.86
N GLY A 44 -3.12 13.54 -22.66
CA GLY A 44 -2.15 13.73 -21.58
C GLY A 44 -2.76 13.54 -20.18
N TYR A 45 -3.92 14.15 -19.92
CA TYR A 45 -4.64 13.98 -18.66
C TYR A 45 -5.10 12.54 -18.45
N MET A 46 -5.67 11.92 -19.47
CA MET A 46 -6.11 10.52 -19.41
C MET A 46 -4.93 9.59 -19.11
N MET A 47 -3.78 9.80 -19.76
CA MET A 47 -2.57 9.02 -19.50
C MET A 47 -2.06 9.22 -18.07
N ALA A 48 -2.05 10.46 -17.57
CA ALA A 48 -1.66 10.74 -16.20
C ALA A 48 -2.59 10.04 -15.19
N ILE A 49 -3.91 10.14 -15.38
CA ILE A 49 -4.92 9.50 -14.52
C ILE A 49 -4.78 7.97 -14.58
N MET A 50 -4.58 7.39 -15.77
CA MET A 50 -4.36 5.95 -15.93
C MET A 50 -3.11 5.48 -15.19
N LEU A 51 -2.01 6.24 -15.25
CA LEU A 51 -0.79 5.92 -14.49
C LEU A 51 -1.04 5.99 -12.97
N ALA A 52 -1.80 6.97 -12.49
CA ALA A 52 -2.17 7.07 -11.08
C ALA A 52 -3.06 5.89 -10.64
N ALA A 53 -4.04 5.52 -11.47
CA ALA A 53 -4.90 4.37 -11.22
C ALA A 53 -4.09 3.06 -11.22
N PHE A 54 -3.18 2.89 -12.18
CA PHE A 54 -2.29 1.74 -12.26
C PHE A 54 -1.37 1.64 -11.05
N TRP A 55 -0.77 2.77 -10.63
CA TRP A 55 -0.01 2.85 -9.39
C TRP A 55 -0.87 2.41 -8.19
N SER A 56 -2.10 2.91 -8.09
CA SER A 56 -3.02 2.54 -7.01
C SER A 56 -3.34 1.04 -7.00
N ILE A 57 -3.42 0.37 -8.14
CA ILE A 57 -3.63 -1.09 -8.18
C ILE A 57 -2.38 -1.83 -7.69
N LEU A 58 -1.21 -1.50 -8.23
CA LEU A 58 0.04 -2.16 -7.85
C LEU A 58 0.37 -1.96 -6.37
N ASN A 59 0.15 -0.75 -5.88
CA ASN A 59 0.37 -0.40 -4.49
C ASN A 59 -0.55 -1.19 -3.55
N TYR A 60 -1.78 -1.51 -3.96
CA TYR A 60 -2.66 -2.39 -3.19
C TYR A 60 -2.14 -3.83 -3.16
N ILE A 61 -1.77 -4.36 -4.33
CA ILE A 61 -1.30 -5.75 -4.49
C ILE A 61 -0.04 -5.99 -3.65
N ASP A 62 0.90 -5.04 -3.66
CA ASP A 62 2.14 -5.14 -2.88
C ASP A 62 1.89 -5.23 -1.36
N HIS A 63 0.81 -4.62 -0.88
CA HIS A 63 0.40 -4.65 0.52
C HIS A 63 -0.50 -5.84 0.86
N LEU A 64 -0.92 -6.63 -0.13
CA LEU A 64 -1.77 -7.79 0.05
C LEU A 64 -0.90 -8.98 0.50
N ARG A 65 -0.95 -9.30 1.80
CA ARG A 65 -0.21 -10.44 2.38
C ARG A 65 -1.11 -11.66 2.48
N ILE A 66 -0.68 -12.76 1.86
CA ILE A 66 -1.27 -14.09 2.08
C ILE A 66 -1.08 -14.45 3.54
N ASN A 67 -2.12 -14.98 4.18
CA ASN A 67 -2.02 -15.46 5.55
C ASN A 67 -0.96 -16.59 5.62
N PRO A 68 0.09 -16.45 6.45
CA PRO A 68 1.12 -17.46 6.72
C PRO A 68 0.56 -18.87 6.86
N LEU A 69 -0.60 -19.04 7.50
CA LEU A 69 -1.20 -20.36 7.71
C LEU A 69 -1.53 -21.12 6.41
N TYR A 70 -1.58 -20.44 5.26
CA TYR A 70 -1.81 -21.01 3.92
C TYR A 70 -0.54 -21.20 3.07
N LYS A 71 0.63 -20.72 3.49
CA LYS A 71 1.90 -20.92 2.76
C LYS A 71 2.56 -22.25 3.15
N THR A 72 3.34 -22.85 2.25
CA THR A 72 4.23 -23.98 2.60
C THR A 72 5.55 -23.43 3.12
N TYR A 73 6.11 -24.05 4.16
CA TYR A 73 7.36 -23.64 4.80
C TYR A 73 8.30 -24.83 4.89
N HIS A 74 9.59 -24.57 4.75
CA HIS A 74 10.63 -25.61 4.82
C HIS A 74 11.40 -25.60 6.16
N SER A 75 11.20 -24.57 6.98
CA SER A 75 11.83 -24.44 8.29
C SER A 75 10.90 -23.79 9.31
N ILE A 76 11.18 -24.03 10.60
CA ILE A 76 10.46 -23.39 11.71
C ILE A 76 10.71 -21.88 11.69
N ASP A 77 11.95 -21.44 11.52
CA ASP A 77 12.33 -20.02 11.50
C ASP A 77 11.53 -19.24 10.44
N GLU A 78 11.42 -19.78 9.23
CA GLU A 78 10.66 -19.18 8.14
C GLU A 78 9.18 -19.04 8.52
N PHE A 79 8.59 -20.09 9.11
CA PHE A 79 7.21 -20.09 9.59
C PHE A 79 6.97 -19.05 10.71
N ILE A 80 7.81 -19.06 11.76
CA ILE A 80 7.71 -18.16 12.91
C ILE A 80 7.92 -16.70 12.51
N SER A 81 8.85 -16.43 11.60
CA SER A 81 9.12 -15.08 11.10
C SER A 81 7.88 -14.46 10.44
N ASP A 82 7.08 -15.28 9.77
CA ASP A 82 5.88 -14.87 9.04
C ASP A 82 4.65 -14.70 9.96
N LEU A 83 4.61 -15.30 11.16
CA LEU A 83 3.51 -15.13 12.10
C LEU A 83 3.36 -13.68 12.58
N SER A 84 2.12 -13.20 12.68
CA SER A 84 1.76 -11.84 13.09
C SER A 84 1.44 -11.73 14.59
N ILE A 85 2.29 -12.33 15.42
CA ILE A 85 2.19 -12.39 16.89
C ILE A 85 3.34 -11.64 17.57
N SER A 86 3.26 -11.44 18.89
CA SER A 86 4.30 -10.75 19.65
C SER A 86 5.62 -11.53 19.66
N MET A 87 6.76 -10.84 19.86
CA MET A 87 8.06 -11.50 19.86
C MET A 87 8.18 -12.57 20.97
N ASP A 88 7.56 -12.32 22.12
CA ASP A 88 7.53 -13.27 23.22
C ASP A 88 6.76 -14.54 22.83
N GLU A 89 5.56 -14.39 22.24
CA GLU A 89 4.79 -15.53 21.71
C GLU A 89 5.54 -16.26 20.58
N LYS A 90 6.28 -15.54 19.72
CA LYS A 90 7.12 -16.17 18.69
C LYS A 90 8.16 -17.09 19.31
N ASN A 91 8.88 -16.60 20.32
CA ASN A 91 9.93 -17.37 20.99
C ASN A 91 9.35 -18.62 21.70
N GLU A 92 8.17 -18.49 22.32
CA GLU A 92 7.49 -19.61 22.96
C GLU A 92 7.10 -20.69 21.95
N ILE A 93 6.49 -20.29 20.83
CA ILE A 93 6.05 -21.23 19.78
C ILE A 93 7.27 -21.86 19.09
N GLU A 94 8.30 -21.06 18.78
CA GLU A 94 9.56 -21.56 18.22
C GLU A 94 10.19 -22.62 19.10
N THR A 95 10.30 -22.35 20.41
CA THR A 95 10.85 -23.31 21.39
C THR A 95 10.03 -24.60 21.41
N MET A 96 8.70 -24.49 21.46
CA MET A 96 7.80 -25.65 21.43
C MET A 96 7.99 -26.50 20.16
N MET A 97 8.12 -25.87 19.00
CA MET A 97 8.28 -26.57 17.73
C MET A 97 9.65 -27.23 17.62
N ILE A 98 10.71 -26.57 18.09
CA ILE A 98 12.07 -27.12 18.15
C ILE A 98 12.12 -28.34 19.09
N ASP A 99 11.48 -28.26 20.26
CA ASP A 99 11.41 -29.37 21.21
C ASP A 99 10.69 -30.58 20.61
N TYR A 100 9.56 -30.36 19.93
CA TYR A 100 8.85 -31.42 19.21
C TYR A 100 9.74 -32.10 18.16
N VAL A 101 10.43 -31.33 17.32
CA VAL A 101 11.32 -31.88 16.27
C VAL A 101 12.47 -32.67 16.89
N SER A 102 13.06 -32.15 17.97
CA SER A 102 14.12 -32.83 18.72
C SER A 102 13.64 -34.18 19.26
N ASP A 103 12.41 -34.26 19.76
CA ASP A 103 11.82 -35.50 20.25
C ASP A 103 11.47 -36.48 19.13
N GLN A 104 10.98 -36.02 17.98
CA GLN A 104 10.75 -36.88 16.81
C GLN A 104 12.06 -37.44 16.24
N LYS A 105 13.13 -36.65 16.24
CA LYS A 105 14.49 -37.09 15.89
C LYS A 105 15.00 -38.11 16.91
N LYS A 106 14.71 -37.88 18.19
CA LYS A 106 14.69 -38.85 19.33
C LYS A 106 14.23 -40.25 18.91
N LEU A 107 13.07 -40.26 18.27
CA LEU A 107 12.31 -41.45 17.87
C LEU A 107 12.72 -42.01 16.49
N GLY A 108 13.75 -41.45 15.86
CA GLY A 108 14.28 -41.91 14.57
C GLY A 108 13.51 -41.41 13.34
N LYS A 109 12.64 -40.40 13.49
CA LYS A 109 12.01 -39.75 12.33
C LYS A 109 12.99 -38.80 11.63
N ASP A 110 12.72 -38.59 10.34
CA ASP A 110 13.37 -37.55 9.56
C ASP A 110 12.99 -36.15 10.07
N GLU A 111 13.99 -35.27 10.11
CA GLU A 111 13.84 -33.91 10.63
C GLU A 111 12.92 -33.06 9.76
N GLY A 112 13.01 -33.19 8.43
CA GLY A 112 12.15 -32.47 7.49
C GLY A 112 10.68 -32.87 7.65
N GLN A 113 10.41 -34.17 7.79
CA GLN A 113 9.06 -34.66 8.05
C GLN A 113 8.52 -34.17 9.40
N ALA A 114 9.35 -34.16 10.45
CA ALA A 114 8.94 -33.67 11.76
C ALA A 114 8.60 -32.18 11.74
N ILE A 115 9.35 -31.37 10.99
CA ILE A 115 9.09 -29.94 10.77
C ILE A 115 7.75 -29.74 10.03
N GLU A 116 7.52 -30.49 8.96
CA GLU A 116 6.26 -30.40 8.19
C GLU A 116 5.05 -30.78 9.06
N ASP A 117 5.16 -31.87 9.82
CA ASP A 117 4.13 -32.36 10.73
C ASP A 117 3.74 -31.30 11.78
N ILE A 118 4.71 -30.67 12.45
CA ILE A 118 4.41 -29.70 13.52
C ILE A 118 3.84 -28.39 12.98
N ILE A 119 4.33 -27.92 11.83
CA ILE A 119 3.78 -26.75 11.14
C ILE A 119 2.33 -27.04 10.73
N GLN A 120 2.04 -28.23 10.20
CA GLN A 120 0.69 -28.60 9.81
C GLN A 120 -0.25 -28.75 11.00
N GLN A 121 0.19 -29.35 12.10
CA GLN A 121 -0.58 -29.44 13.35
C GLN A 121 -0.90 -28.05 13.92
N PHE A 122 0.09 -27.16 13.98
CA PHE A 122 -0.11 -25.78 14.43
C PHE A 122 -1.13 -25.06 13.55
N LYS A 123 -0.97 -25.16 12.22
CA LYS A 123 -1.92 -24.59 11.26
C LYS A 123 -3.33 -25.12 11.49
N GLN A 124 -3.52 -26.43 11.65
CA GLN A 124 -4.85 -27.02 11.87
C GLN A 124 -5.50 -26.55 13.19
N GLY A 125 -4.72 -26.35 14.25
CA GLY A 125 -5.19 -25.79 15.51
C GLY A 125 -5.63 -24.32 15.39
N GLU A 126 -4.87 -23.51 14.65
CA GLU A 126 -5.07 -22.06 14.53
C GLU A 126 -5.97 -21.64 13.34
N LEU A 127 -6.15 -22.49 12.32
CA LEU A 127 -6.98 -22.25 11.11
C LEU A 127 -8.49 -22.18 11.38
N THR A 128 -8.91 -22.15 12.65
CA THR A 128 -10.32 -21.97 13.02
C THR A 128 -10.90 -20.61 12.56
N LYS A 129 -10.06 -19.64 12.12
CA LYS A 129 -10.46 -18.37 11.52
C LYS A 129 -10.17 -18.33 10.01
N LYS A 130 -11.25 -18.25 9.21
CA LYS A 130 -11.34 -18.38 7.74
C LYS A 130 -10.67 -17.29 6.88
N ASP A 131 -9.72 -16.53 7.38
CA ASP A 131 -9.20 -15.37 6.64
C ASP A 131 -7.91 -15.74 5.89
N VAL A 132 -8.02 -15.91 4.57
CA VAL A 132 -6.90 -16.28 3.66
C VAL A 132 -5.87 -15.15 3.51
N PHE A 133 -6.23 -13.91 3.86
CA PHE A 133 -5.39 -12.72 3.71
C PHE A 133 -5.29 -11.92 5.01
N PHE A 134 -4.07 -11.50 5.36
CA PHE A 134 -3.87 -10.45 6.36
C PHE A 134 -4.03 -9.10 5.69
N VAL A 135 -5.05 -8.37 6.12
CA VAL A 135 -5.35 -7.07 5.55
C VAL A 135 -4.75 -5.94 6.37
N HIS A 136 -3.88 -5.17 5.74
CA HIS A 136 -3.32 -3.96 6.32
C HIS A 136 -4.30 -2.79 6.19
N THR A 137 -4.41 -1.97 7.24
CA THR A 137 -5.18 -0.73 7.16
C THR A 137 -4.31 0.35 6.54
N HIS A 138 -4.66 0.82 5.34
CA HIS A 138 -3.84 1.74 4.54
C HIS A 138 -3.98 3.21 4.98
N LYS A 139 -3.88 3.46 6.29
CA LYS A 139 -4.12 4.80 6.89
C LYS A 139 -3.16 5.87 6.38
N TYR A 140 -1.98 5.48 5.87
CA TYR A 140 -1.02 6.42 5.29
C TYR A 140 -1.59 7.18 4.09
N LEU A 141 -2.51 6.60 3.32
CA LEU A 141 -3.15 7.29 2.19
C LEU A 141 -3.97 8.50 2.67
N LEU A 142 -4.65 8.38 3.81
CA LEU A 142 -5.32 9.51 4.45
C LEU A 142 -4.33 10.57 4.89
N GLY A 143 -3.21 10.15 5.51
CA GLY A 143 -2.15 11.07 5.94
C GLY A 143 -1.55 11.85 4.77
N LEU A 144 -1.24 11.19 3.66
CA LEU A 144 -0.69 11.81 2.46
C LEU A 144 -1.70 12.74 1.79
N GLY A 145 -2.96 12.31 1.66
CA GLY A 145 -4.02 13.17 1.13
C GLY A 145 -4.21 14.44 1.96
N LEU A 146 -4.17 14.31 3.30
CA LEU A 146 -4.27 15.45 4.20
C LEU A 146 -3.06 16.39 4.07
N ILE A 147 -1.83 15.87 3.97
CA ILE A 147 -0.63 16.69 3.74
C ILE A 147 -0.76 17.49 2.44
N LEU A 148 -1.16 16.84 1.33
CA LEU A 148 -1.34 17.52 0.06
C LEU A 148 -2.41 18.61 0.13
N LEU A 149 -3.53 18.36 0.82
CA LEU A 149 -4.56 19.38 1.04
C LEU A 149 -4.05 20.56 1.87
N VAL A 150 -3.29 20.29 2.94
CA VAL A 150 -2.72 21.36 3.78
C VAL A 150 -1.76 22.23 2.97
N ILE A 151 -0.89 21.62 2.15
CA ILE A 151 0.04 22.37 1.29
C ILE A 151 -0.75 23.19 0.26
N ALA A 152 -1.75 22.61 -0.40
CA ALA A 152 -2.61 23.32 -1.35
C ALA A 152 -3.35 24.50 -0.68
N ALA A 153 -3.83 24.33 0.55
CA ALA A 153 -4.48 25.38 1.34
C ALA A 153 -3.48 26.50 1.73
N ILE A 154 -2.24 26.16 2.08
CA ILE A 154 -1.18 27.14 2.36
C ILE A 154 -0.88 27.96 1.11
N ILE A 155 -0.69 27.32 -0.05
CA ILE A 155 -0.46 28.02 -1.33
C ILE A 155 -1.62 28.96 -1.64
N TYR A 156 -2.86 28.51 -1.43
CA TYR A 156 -4.05 29.33 -1.60
C TYR A 156 -4.07 30.56 -0.67
N LEU A 157 -3.77 30.38 0.62
CA LEU A 157 -3.69 31.46 1.60
C LEU A 157 -2.59 32.48 1.24
N LEU A 158 -1.42 31.99 0.82
CA LEU A 158 -0.32 32.84 0.37
C LEU A 158 -0.68 33.64 -0.90
N GLY A 159 -1.59 33.12 -1.73
CA GLY A 159 -2.19 33.83 -2.88
C GLY A 159 -2.97 35.09 -2.52
N PHE A 160 -3.49 35.20 -1.29
CA PHE A 160 -4.09 36.45 -0.80
C PHE A 160 -3.04 37.47 -0.33
N LEU A 161 -1.89 36.99 0.12
CA LEU A 161 -0.83 37.83 0.70
C LEU A 161 0.15 38.35 -0.34
N SER A 162 0.36 37.63 -1.44
CA SER A 162 1.30 38.03 -2.49
C SER A 162 0.83 37.62 -3.89
N PRO A 163 0.89 38.53 -4.88
CA PRO A 163 0.56 38.24 -6.27
C PRO A 163 1.43 37.15 -6.90
N ILE A 164 2.62 36.88 -6.35
CA ILE A 164 3.54 35.85 -6.86
C ILE A 164 2.87 34.47 -6.84
N PHE A 165 2.08 34.18 -5.81
CA PHE A 165 1.37 32.90 -5.66
C PHE A 165 0.10 32.81 -6.52
N GLN A 166 -0.24 33.87 -7.27
CA GLN A 166 -1.29 33.86 -8.29
C GLN A 166 -0.75 33.59 -9.70
N ASN A 167 0.55 33.35 -9.86
CA ASN A 167 1.10 32.89 -11.13
C ASN A 167 0.52 31.51 -11.50
N GLU A 168 0.33 31.27 -12.79
CA GLU A 168 -0.18 30.00 -13.34
C GLU A 168 0.52 28.77 -12.78
N LEU A 169 1.85 28.82 -12.59
CA LEU A 169 2.60 27.70 -11.99
C LEU A 169 2.05 27.29 -10.61
N PHE A 170 1.74 28.25 -9.74
CA PHE A 170 1.20 27.98 -8.40
C PHE A 170 -0.27 27.56 -8.44
N ILE A 171 -1.05 28.08 -9.39
CA ILE A 171 -2.44 27.68 -9.61
C ILE A 171 -2.50 26.21 -10.02
N VAL A 172 -1.71 25.83 -11.03
CA VAL A 172 -1.57 24.45 -11.55
C VAL A 172 -1.06 23.53 -10.45
N LEU A 173 -0.08 23.96 -9.66
CA LEU A 173 0.47 23.17 -8.56
C LEU A 173 -0.59 22.85 -7.51
N LYS A 174 -1.35 23.86 -7.08
CA LYS A 174 -2.45 23.70 -6.11
C LYS A 174 -3.50 22.74 -6.62
N ILE A 175 -3.91 22.86 -7.89
CA ILE A 175 -4.93 21.98 -8.50
C ILE A 175 -4.40 20.55 -8.59
N THR A 176 -3.16 20.35 -9.03
CA THR A 176 -2.51 19.04 -9.05
C THR A 176 -2.50 18.42 -7.66
N MET A 177 -2.04 19.14 -6.63
CA MET A 177 -2.02 18.65 -5.25
C MET A 177 -3.42 18.27 -4.75
N PHE A 178 -4.43 19.08 -5.07
CA PHE A 178 -5.81 18.80 -4.70
C PHE A 178 -6.35 17.53 -5.36
N CYS A 179 -6.14 17.36 -6.67
CA CYS A 179 -6.55 16.16 -7.40
C CYS A 179 -5.89 14.88 -6.85
N TYR A 180 -4.59 14.92 -6.57
CA TYR A 180 -3.88 13.77 -6.00
C TYR A 180 -4.30 13.48 -4.56
N ALA A 181 -4.62 14.51 -3.77
CA ALA A 181 -5.17 14.32 -2.44
C ALA A 181 -6.50 13.56 -2.47
N LEU A 182 -7.40 13.97 -3.37
CA LEU A 182 -8.66 13.26 -3.60
C LEU A 182 -8.40 11.83 -4.10
N GLY A 183 -7.44 11.65 -5.01
CA GLY A 183 -7.00 10.34 -5.48
C GLY A 183 -6.61 9.40 -4.32
N PHE A 184 -5.80 9.88 -3.38
CA PHE A 184 -5.42 9.08 -2.21
C PHE A 184 -6.61 8.71 -1.31
N PHE A 185 -7.55 9.64 -1.09
CA PHE A 185 -8.75 9.34 -0.32
C PHE A 185 -9.62 8.30 -1.02
N VAL A 186 -9.83 8.44 -2.34
CA VAL A 186 -10.56 7.45 -3.14
C VAL A 186 -9.86 6.08 -3.08
N SER A 187 -8.54 6.03 -3.25
CA SER A 187 -7.75 4.79 -3.10
C SER A 187 -7.92 4.18 -1.72
N PHE A 188 -7.92 4.97 -0.64
CA PHE A 188 -8.17 4.47 0.71
C PHE A 188 -9.55 3.80 0.84
N PHE A 189 -10.60 4.45 0.34
CA PHE A 189 -11.95 3.85 0.35
C PHE A 189 -12.01 2.59 -0.50
N MET A 190 -11.44 2.61 -1.71
CA MET A 190 -11.39 1.46 -2.60
C MET A 190 -10.64 0.29 -1.97
N TYR A 191 -9.50 0.53 -1.33
CA TYR A 191 -8.74 -0.52 -0.65
C TYR A 191 -9.54 -1.13 0.49
N ASN A 192 -10.26 -0.32 1.27
CA ASN A 192 -11.14 -0.83 2.32
C ASN A 192 -12.31 -1.65 1.76
N ILE A 193 -12.85 -1.29 0.60
CA ILE A 193 -13.88 -2.09 -0.09
C ILE A 193 -13.28 -3.42 -0.56
N LEU A 194 -12.14 -3.40 -1.25
CA LEU A 194 -11.45 -4.60 -1.72
C LEU A 194 -11.10 -5.54 -0.56
N ASN A 195 -10.60 -4.98 0.53
CA ASN A 195 -10.33 -5.70 1.77
C ASN A 195 -11.57 -6.44 2.30
N LYS A 196 -12.74 -5.79 2.33
CA LYS A 196 -14.00 -6.42 2.76
C LYS A 196 -14.47 -7.50 1.78
N ILE A 197 -14.22 -7.34 0.48
CA ILE A 197 -14.58 -8.32 -0.54
C ILE A 197 -13.66 -9.55 -0.46
N LEU A 198 -12.36 -9.35 -0.22
CA LEU A 198 -11.36 -10.40 -0.14
C LEU A 198 -11.41 -11.19 1.17
N ILE A 199 -11.69 -10.52 2.30
CA ILE A 199 -11.94 -11.17 3.60
C ILE A 199 -13.40 -11.63 3.69
N ARG A 200 -13.98 -12.17 2.60
CA ARG A 200 -15.39 -12.58 2.64
C ARG A 200 -15.61 -13.62 3.74
N LYS A 201 -16.41 -13.24 4.75
CA LYS A 201 -17.21 -14.17 5.56
C LYS A 201 -18.10 -15.02 4.66
#